data_AF-A0A7L2APC3-F1
#
_entry.id   AF-A0A7L2APC3-F1
#
_cell.length_a   1.000
_cell.length_b   1.000
_cell.length_c   1.000
_cell.angle_alpha   90.00
_cell.angle_beta   90.00
_cell.angle_gamma   90.00
#
_symmetry.space_group_name_H-M   'P 1'
#
loop_
_entity.id
_entity.type
_entity.pdbx_description
1 polymer ?
#
loop_
_entity_poly.entity_id
_entity_poly.type
_entity_poly.pdbx_seq_one_letter_code
_entity_poly.pdbx_strand_id
1 'polypeptide(L)'
;GLGFNIVGGTDQQYVSNDSSIYVTRIKKDGAAYLDGRLQEGDKILSVNGKDLKDLRHKDAVELFRNAGYDVCLKIQRRLQSQNGPVGHQGDGESGGLPLAAILVPGLALAAAAVYILLRYRQRM
;
A
#
# COMPACT_ATOMS: atom_id res chain seq x y z
N GLY A 1 1.68 5.02 -22.72
CA GLY A 1 2.04 4.10 -21.63
C GLY A 1 0.82 3.84 -20.76
N LEU A 2 0.75 2.71 -20.06
CA LEU A 2 -0.49 2.25 -19.41
C LEU A 2 -0.88 3.02 -18.14
N GLY A 3 -0.01 3.91 -17.64
CA GLY A 3 -0.34 4.82 -16.53
C GLY A 3 -0.20 4.21 -15.14
N PHE A 4 0.60 3.15 -14.98
CA PHE A 4 0.95 2.59 -13.67
C PHE A 4 2.38 2.05 -13.65
N ASN A 5 2.92 1.88 -12.45
CA ASN A 5 4.23 1.28 -12.22
C ASN A 5 4.06 -0.15 -11.67
N ILE A 6 5.00 -1.02 -12.03
CA ILE A 6 5.05 -2.39 -11.55
C ILE A 6 6.36 -2.70 -10.82
N VAL A 7 6.30 -3.71 -9.96
CA VAL A 7 7.44 -4.39 -9.32
C VAL A 7 7.18 -5.89 -9.28
N GLY A 8 8.15 -6.67 -8.84
CA GLY A 8 8.03 -8.13 -8.78
C GLY A 8 8.70 -8.80 -9.97
N GLY A 9 8.54 -10.12 -10.02
CA GLY A 9 9.25 -11.01 -10.93
C GLY A 9 10.23 -11.91 -10.18
N THR A 10 10.66 -12.99 -10.83
CA THR A 10 11.54 -14.01 -10.22
C THR A 10 12.92 -13.48 -9.81
N ASP A 11 13.42 -12.45 -10.49
CA ASP A 11 14.69 -11.78 -10.21
C ASP A 11 14.55 -10.58 -9.25
N GLN A 12 13.33 -10.09 -9.02
CA GLN A 12 13.04 -8.88 -8.24
C GLN A 12 11.80 -9.09 -7.37
N GLN A 13 11.87 -10.08 -6.48
CA GLN A 13 10.75 -10.41 -5.58
C GLN A 13 10.39 -9.21 -4.71
N TYR A 14 9.15 -8.74 -4.84
CA TYR A 14 8.62 -7.64 -4.03
C TYR A 14 8.10 -8.13 -2.67
N VAL A 15 7.53 -9.33 -2.65
CA VAL A 15 7.08 -10.03 -1.44
C VAL A 15 7.94 -11.28 -1.29
N SER A 16 8.41 -11.56 -0.07
CA SER A 16 9.31 -12.69 0.19
C SER A 16 8.68 -14.02 -0.25
N ASN A 17 9.42 -14.78 -1.07
CA ASN A 17 8.96 -16.04 -1.68
C ASN A 17 7.77 -15.87 -2.64
N ASP A 18 7.59 -14.69 -3.23
CA ASP A 18 6.55 -14.44 -4.21
C ASP A 18 7.10 -13.66 -5.43
N SER A 19 7.15 -14.36 -6.55
CA SER A 19 7.63 -13.86 -7.84
C SER A 19 6.54 -13.13 -8.65
N SER A 20 5.37 -12.86 -8.06
CA SER A 20 4.26 -12.20 -8.76
C SER A 20 4.55 -10.74 -9.11
N ILE A 21 3.82 -10.22 -10.10
CA ILE A 21 3.87 -8.80 -10.48
C ILE A 21 2.83 -8.00 -9.71
N TYR A 22 3.24 -6.85 -9.18
CA TYR A 22 2.41 -5.97 -8.36
C TYR A 22 2.38 -4.55 -8.90
N VAL A 23 1.24 -3.88 -8.76
CA VAL A 23 1.11 -2.44 -9.01
C VAL A 23 1.61 -1.67 -7.80
N THR A 24 2.59 -0.78 -7.97
CA THR A 24 3.09 0.06 -6.88
C THR A 24 2.60 1.48 -6.93
N ARG A 25 2.22 1.97 -8.11
CA ARG A 25 1.75 3.33 -8.27
C ARG A 25 0.80 3.47 -9.44
N ILE A 26 -0.27 4.22 -9.25
CA ILE A 26 -1.12 4.69 -10.35
C ILE A 26 -0.73 6.14 -10.69
N LYS A 27 -0.40 6.41 -11.95
CA LYS A 27 -0.04 7.75 -12.40
C LYS A 27 -1.31 8.60 -12.53
N LYS A 28 -1.38 9.70 -11.77
CA LYS A 28 -2.46 10.71 -11.90
C LYS A 28 -2.63 11.13 -13.36
N ASP A 29 -3.88 11.24 -13.80
CA ASP A 29 -4.28 11.59 -15.17
C ASP A 29 -3.77 10.61 -16.26
N GLY A 30 -3.26 9.44 -15.87
CA GLY A 30 -2.86 8.36 -16.78
C GLY A 30 -4.03 7.42 -17.14
N ALA A 31 -3.82 6.54 -18.13
CA ALA A 31 -4.88 5.64 -18.63
C ALA A 31 -5.51 4.77 -17.52
N ALA A 32 -4.70 4.10 -16.69
CA ALA A 32 -5.21 3.33 -15.55
C ALA A 32 -5.90 4.18 -14.47
N TYR A 33 -5.51 5.45 -14.28
CA TYR A 33 -6.17 6.37 -13.37
C TYR A 33 -7.56 6.77 -13.87
N LEU A 34 -7.67 7.08 -15.18
CA LEU A 34 -8.92 7.45 -15.82
C LEU A 34 -9.90 6.26 -15.91
N ASP A 35 -9.38 5.03 -16.09
CA ASP A 35 -10.18 3.80 -15.98
C ASP A 35 -10.66 3.55 -14.53
N GLY A 36 -9.82 3.86 -13.54
CA GLY A 36 -10.19 3.90 -12.12
C GLY A 36 -10.39 2.54 -11.44
N ARG A 37 -10.33 1.43 -12.18
CA ARG A 37 -10.56 0.08 -11.60
C ARG A 37 -9.31 -0.50 -10.95
N LEU A 38 -8.13 -0.21 -11.52
CA LEU A 38 -6.84 -0.70 -11.03
C LEU A 38 -6.38 0.12 -9.81
N GLN A 39 -5.85 -0.56 -8.79
CA GLN A 39 -5.41 0.07 -7.55
C GLN A 39 -3.96 -0.29 -7.22
N GLU A 40 -3.31 0.57 -6.43
CA GLU A 40 -2.01 0.26 -5.85
C GLU A 40 -2.12 -0.94 -4.91
N GLY A 41 -1.14 -1.84 -4.97
CA GLY A 41 -1.15 -3.11 -4.25
C GLY A 41 -1.85 -4.27 -4.98
N ASP A 42 -2.50 -4.02 -6.12
CA ASP A 42 -3.08 -5.10 -6.92
C ASP A 42 -1.98 -6.04 -7.45
N LYS A 43 -2.20 -7.35 -7.28
CA LYS A 43 -1.40 -8.38 -7.95
C LYS A 43 -1.94 -8.60 -9.35
N ILE A 44 -1.09 -8.50 -10.36
CA ILE A 44 -1.47 -8.79 -11.76
C ILE A 44 -1.11 -10.25 -12.06
N LEU A 45 -2.13 -11.02 -12.43
CA LEU A 45 -2.01 -12.44 -12.76
C LEU A 45 -1.73 -12.64 -14.26
N SER A 46 -2.38 -11.87 -15.13
CA SER A 46 -2.20 -11.99 -16.58
C SER A 46 -2.48 -10.67 -17.32
N VAL A 47 -1.87 -10.51 -18.49
CA VAL A 47 -2.11 -9.41 -19.44
C VAL A 47 -2.52 -9.97 -20.80
N ASN A 48 -3.68 -9.55 -21.31
CA ASN A 48 -4.25 -10.03 -22.58
C ASN A 48 -4.28 -11.57 -22.69
N GLY A 49 -4.62 -12.23 -21.59
CA GLY A 49 -4.65 -13.70 -21.49
C GLY A 49 -3.30 -14.39 -21.33
N LYS A 50 -2.17 -13.66 -21.37
CA LYS A 50 -0.84 -14.20 -21.08
C LYS A 50 -0.54 -14.12 -19.60
N ASP A 51 -0.28 -15.27 -18.99
CA ASP A 51 0.02 -15.40 -17.57
C ASP A 51 1.38 -14.77 -17.23
N LEU A 52 1.46 -14.10 -16.06
CA LEU A 52 2.66 -13.41 -15.58
C LEU A 52 3.40 -14.18 -14.48
N LYS A 53 2.93 -15.38 -14.12
CA LYS A 53 3.55 -16.19 -13.07
C LYS A 53 4.96 -16.61 -13.48
N ASP A 54 5.86 -16.58 -12.50
CA ASP A 54 7.25 -17.03 -12.63
C ASP A 54 8.04 -16.35 -13.76
N LEU A 55 7.59 -15.18 -14.24
CA LEU A 55 8.33 -14.36 -15.18
C LEU A 55 9.38 -13.51 -14.48
N ARG A 56 10.48 -13.21 -15.19
CA ARG A 56 11.39 -12.16 -14.76
C ARG A 56 10.72 -10.80 -14.94
N HIS A 57 11.16 -9.84 -14.15
CA HIS A 57 10.66 -8.47 -14.19
C HIS A 57 10.68 -7.90 -15.60
N LYS A 58 11.81 -8.05 -16.30
CA LYS A 58 11.97 -7.52 -17.67
C LYS A 58 10.98 -8.15 -18.67
N ASP A 59 10.72 -9.45 -18.54
CA ASP A 59 9.86 -10.18 -19.48
C ASP A 59 8.40 -9.72 -19.26
N ALA A 60 8.00 -9.48 -18.01
CA ALA A 60 6.71 -8.87 -17.69
C ALA A 60 6.58 -7.44 -18.25
N VAL A 61 7.62 -6.60 -18.12
CA VAL A 61 7.65 -5.25 -18.71
C VAL A 61 7.46 -5.29 -20.22
N GLU A 62 8.10 -6.22 -20.91
CA GLU A 62 7.94 -6.40 -22.36
C GLU A 62 6.49 -6.77 -22.74
N LEU A 63 5.83 -7.62 -21.96
CA LEU A 63 4.42 -7.94 -22.17
C LEU A 63 3.51 -6.71 -22.04
N PHE A 64 3.73 -5.85 -21.04
CA PHE A 64 2.94 -4.61 -20.90
C PHE A 64 3.24 -3.59 -22.01
N ARG A 65 4.51 -3.47 -22.44
CA ARG A 65 4.88 -2.60 -23.56
C ARG A 65 4.24 -3.03 -24.87
N ASN A 66 4.12 -4.35 -25.07
CA ASN A 66 3.56 -4.96 -26.28
C ASN A 66 2.06 -5.25 -26.18
N ALA A 67 1.38 -4.82 -25.11
CA ALA A 67 -0.04 -5.11 -24.89
C ALA A 67 -0.98 -4.36 -25.84
N GLY A 68 -0.48 -3.37 -26.58
CA GLY A 68 -1.26 -2.58 -27.53
C GLY A 68 -2.10 -1.48 -26.87
N TYR A 69 -3.16 -1.05 -27.55
CA TYR A 69 -4.04 0.04 -27.10
C TYR A 69 -5.17 -0.45 -26.17
N ASP A 70 -5.63 -1.68 -26.35
CA ASP A 70 -6.63 -2.32 -25.51
C ASP A 70 -5.95 -3.39 -24.64
N VAL A 71 -6.08 -3.27 -23.33
CA VAL A 71 -5.37 -4.11 -22.36
C VAL A 71 -6.35 -4.69 -21.35
N CYS A 72 -6.45 -6.02 -21.34
CA CYS A 72 -7.23 -6.77 -20.37
C CYS A 72 -6.32 -7.35 -19.30
N LEU A 73 -6.53 -6.95 -18.05
CA LEU A 73 -5.78 -7.44 -16.90
C LEU A 73 -6.64 -8.38 -16.06
N LYS A 74 -6.07 -9.53 -15.69
CA LYS A 74 -6.61 -10.34 -14.60
C LYS A 74 -5.84 -10.00 -13.34
N ILE A 75 -6.53 -9.55 -12.31
CA ILE A 75 -5.91 -9.12 -11.06
C ILE A 75 -6.42 -9.91 -9.86
N GLN A 76 -5.62 -9.96 -8.81
CA GLN A 76 -5.99 -10.44 -7.50
C GLN A 76 -5.81 -9.30 -6.50
N ARG A 77 -6.94 -8.81 -5.98
CA ARG A 77 -6.95 -7.81 -4.92
C ARG A 77 -7.08 -8.52 -3.57
N ARG A 78 -6.10 -8.33 -2.69
CA ARG A 78 -6.30 -8.68 -1.27
C ARG A 78 -7.24 -7.63 -0.71
N LEU A 79 -8.36 -8.06 -0.13
CA LEU A 79 -9.18 -7.20 0.73
C LEU A 79 -8.40 -6.96 2.04
N GLN A 80 -7.30 -6.22 1.96
CA GLN A 80 -6.75 -5.58 3.14
C GLN A 80 -7.63 -4.35 3.36
N SER A 81 -8.45 -4.41 4.41
CA SER A 81 -9.19 -3.26 4.90
C SER A 81 -8.24 -2.07 4.91
N GLN A 82 -8.55 -1.04 4.12
CA GLN A 82 -7.92 0.27 4.26
C GLN A 82 -8.44 0.90 5.56
N ASN A 83 -8.13 0.28 6.71
CA ASN A 83 -8.42 0.79 8.04
C ASN A 83 -7.10 1.24 8.71
N GLY A 84 -6.23 1.90 7.92
CA GLY A 84 -5.16 2.74 8.46
C GLY A 84 -5.57 4.19 8.22
N PRO A 85 -5.44 5.09 9.22
CA PRO A 85 -5.84 6.48 9.03
C PRO A 85 -5.02 7.10 7.91
N VAL A 86 -5.71 7.54 6.85
CA VAL A 86 -5.18 8.45 5.84
C VAL A 86 -4.77 9.74 6.56
N GLY A 87 -3.47 9.87 6.80
CA GLY A 87 -2.87 11.11 7.28
C GLY A 87 -2.87 12.14 6.16
N HIS A 88 -4.04 12.73 5.89
CA HIS A 88 -4.12 13.99 5.17
C HIS A 88 -3.93 15.10 6.22
N GLN A 89 -2.68 15.42 6.54
CA GLN A 89 -2.36 16.51 7.46
C GLN A 89 -1.87 17.72 6.68
N GLY A 90 -2.82 18.40 6.05
CA GLY A 90 -2.74 19.84 5.82
C GLY A 90 -3.20 20.56 7.09
N ASP A 91 -2.45 21.61 7.44
CA ASP A 91 -2.93 22.86 8.04
C ASP A 91 -4.08 22.85 9.06
N GLY A 92 -3.74 23.25 10.30
CA GLY A 92 -4.58 24.19 11.05
C GLY A 92 -5.65 23.64 12.00
N GLU A 93 -5.32 23.71 13.30
CA GLU A 93 -6.20 24.19 14.37
C GLU A 93 -7.34 23.32 14.95
N SER A 94 -7.36 23.32 16.29
CA SER A 94 -8.45 23.04 17.24
C SER A 94 -8.91 21.60 17.50
N GLY A 95 -8.45 21.11 18.67
CA GLY A 95 -9.37 20.58 19.70
C GLY A 95 -10.07 19.26 19.40
N GLY A 96 -9.37 18.14 19.58
CA GLY A 96 -9.99 16.83 19.70
C GLY A 96 -8.96 15.74 19.91
N LEU A 97 -9.00 15.07 21.06
CA LEU A 97 -8.21 13.86 21.31
C LEU A 97 -8.84 12.68 20.55
N PRO A 98 -8.15 11.96 19.64
CA PRO A 98 -8.67 10.72 19.09
C PRO A 98 -8.42 9.52 20.03
N LEU A 99 -9.52 8.80 20.27
CA LEU A 99 -9.72 7.58 21.07
C LEU A 99 -8.94 6.34 20.56
N ALA A 100 -7.62 6.40 20.48
CA ALA A 100 -6.82 5.17 20.34
C ALA A 100 -6.44 4.65 21.73
N ALA A 101 -7.43 4.04 22.38
CA ALA A 101 -7.26 3.29 23.62
C ALA A 101 -6.13 2.27 23.45
N ILE A 102 -5.03 2.55 24.13
CA ILE A 102 -3.87 1.68 24.30
C ILE A 102 -4.35 0.44 25.05
N LEU A 103 -4.37 -0.72 24.38
CA LEU A 103 -4.51 -2.01 25.07
C LEU A 103 -3.36 -2.93 24.66
N VAL A 104 -2.17 -2.66 25.21
CA VAL A 104 -1.12 -3.67 25.35
C VAL A 104 -1.20 -4.19 26.79
N PRO A 105 -1.72 -5.42 27.03
CA PRO A 105 -1.72 -5.99 28.36
C PRO A 105 -0.29 -6.40 28.70
N GLY A 106 0.36 -5.68 29.62
CA GLY A 106 1.62 -6.12 30.22
C GLY A 106 2.55 -5.05 30.78
N LEU A 107 2.48 -3.79 30.33
CA LEU A 107 3.44 -2.75 30.74
C LEU A 107 2.83 -1.37 31.04
N ALA A 108 1.53 -1.29 31.36
CA ALA A 108 0.84 -0.02 31.58
C ALA A 108 1.00 0.59 33.00
N LEU A 109 1.54 -0.14 33.99
CA LEU A 109 1.60 0.38 35.36
C LEU A 109 2.81 1.29 35.64
N ALA A 110 3.91 1.17 34.90
CA ALA A 110 5.11 1.99 35.15
C ALA A 110 4.97 3.42 34.59
N ALA A 111 4.43 3.56 33.37
CA ALA A 111 4.39 4.85 32.68
C ALA A 111 3.41 5.85 33.32
N ALA A 112 2.26 5.38 33.81
CA ALA A 112 1.27 6.23 34.47
C ALA A 112 1.80 6.80 35.80
N ALA A 113 2.49 5.99 36.60
CA ALA A 113 3.09 6.43 37.86
C ALA A 113 4.21 7.47 37.63
N VAL A 114 5.07 7.25 36.63
CA VAL A 114 6.11 8.21 36.24
C VAL A 114 5.49 9.52 35.73
N TYR A 115 4.44 9.46 34.92
CA TYR A 115 3.76 10.66 34.45
C TYR A 115 3.11 11.47 35.58
N ILE A 116 2.43 10.80 36.52
CA ILE A 116 1.82 11.44 37.68
C ILE A 116 2.90 12.07 38.59
N LEU A 117 4.00 11.36 38.83
CA LEU A 117 5.09 11.86 39.68
C LEU A 117 5.86 13.02 39.04
N LEU A 118 6.13 12.98 37.74
CA LEU A 118 6.75 14.08 37.00
C LEU A 118 5.85 15.32 37.00
N ARG A 119 4.53 15.14 36.89
CA ARG A 119 3.56 16.23 36.95
C ARG A 119 3.44 16.83 38.36
N TYR A 120 3.59 16.03 39.40
CA TYR A 120 3.54 16.50 40.79
C TYR A 120 4.77 17.37 41.16
N ARG A 121 5.94 17.07 40.58
CA ARG A 121 7.18 17.84 40.83
C ARG A 121 7.21 19.24 40.24
N GLN A 122 6.38 19.56 39.23
CA GLN A 122 6.36 20.89 38.59
C GLN A 122 5.26 21.82 39.15
N ARG A 123 4.63 21.43 40.25
CA ARG A 123 3.57 22.20 40.93
C ARG A 123 3.99 22.72 42.32
N MET A 124 5.25 22.59 42.68
CA MET A 124 5.89 23.19 43.86
C MET A 124 7.05 24.08 43.41
#